data_AF-A0A1C6JLX5-F1
#
_entry.id   AF-A0A1C6JLX5-F1
#
_cell.length_a   1.000
_cell.length_b   1.000
_cell.length_c   1.000
_cell.angle_alpha   90.00
_cell.angle_beta   90.00
_cell.angle_gamma   90.00
#
_symmetry.space_group_name_H-M   'P 1'
#
loop_
_entity.id
_entity.type
_entity.pdbx_description
1 polymer ?
#
loop_
_entity_poly.entity_id
_entity_poly.type
_entity_poly.pdbx_seq_one_letter_code
_entity_poly.pdbx_strand_id
1 'polypeptide(L)'
;MIWKLLWLFLIYSFAGWVLETVLASLKQKKFANRGIINGPFCLIYGFGGFFITAFTRELTGIWLFLGCAIVASLLEWIAGHLIEMWYHERWWDYRNIKWNLDGYVSVPTSCVWGLLGVFVIKIGNGLCMSLYSLLPGLISRILILVLMGFLAVDAIATLTILFGHSKNPERWIAADRDIDSATKKLGAKIDDVVNRRITKAYPQKQHTESEEAHPEIFAYGCSFYKIVLLFFIGAFLGDITETIFCRITAGYWMSRSSVVWGDFSIVWGLAIAAVTALLYKYRNRSQQFLFWMGTFLGGAYEYICSVFTEIVFGTVFWDYSDIPFNLGGRINLLYCFFWGFAAVAWFKIFYPPVSRLIEKIPVKIGKIITWLLIIFMLADGIVSSAALARYNARSNGIEAENSFESWVDKHFDDERMAQVYPKAKKVG
;
A
#
# COMPACT_ATOMS: atom_id res chain seq x y z
N MET A 1 -20.30 1.33 5.27
CA MET A 1 -19.47 0.49 4.38
C MET A 1 -18.28 -0.12 5.10
N ILE A 2 -17.48 0.67 5.82
CA ILE A 2 -16.23 0.22 6.46
C ILE A 2 -16.38 -1.00 7.38
N TRP A 3 -17.40 -1.06 8.23
CA TRP A 3 -17.65 -2.19 9.13
C TRP A 3 -17.84 -3.52 8.40
N LYS A 4 -18.52 -3.49 7.25
CA LYS A 4 -18.73 -4.68 6.41
C LYS A 4 -17.42 -5.15 5.79
N LEU A 5 -16.58 -4.21 5.34
CA LEU A 5 -15.26 -4.54 4.77
C LEU A 5 -14.31 -5.11 5.83
N LEU A 6 -14.28 -4.55 7.05
CA LEU A 6 -13.51 -5.09 8.17
C LEU A 6 -13.98 -6.49 8.58
N TRP A 7 -15.29 -6.72 8.56
CA TRP A 7 -15.85 -8.06 8.79
C TRP A 7 -15.39 -9.07 7.75
N LEU A 8 -15.48 -8.73 6.45
CA LEU A 8 -15.00 -9.58 5.37
C LEU A 8 -13.49 -9.84 5.48
N PHE A 9 -12.70 -8.82 5.81
CA PHE A 9 -11.27 -8.95 6.06
C PHE A 9 -10.96 -10.00 7.14
N LEU A 10 -11.67 -9.96 8.28
CA LEU A 10 -11.47 -10.90 9.38
C LEU A 10 -11.85 -12.34 8.97
N ILE A 11 -13.01 -12.52 8.33
CA ILE A 11 -13.45 -13.86 7.88
C ILE A 11 -12.49 -14.43 6.84
N TYR A 12 -12.12 -13.66 5.82
CA TYR A 12 -11.22 -14.16 4.78
C TYR A 12 -9.80 -14.40 5.29
N SER A 13 -9.33 -13.61 6.26
CA SER A 13 -8.06 -13.88 6.96
C SER A 13 -8.10 -15.24 7.67
N PHE A 14 -9.19 -15.53 8.37
CA PHE A 14 -9.37 -16.80 9.08
C PHE A 14 -9.56 -17.98 8.12
N ALA A 15 -10.41 -17.83 7.10
CA ALA A 15 -10.65 -18.86 6.10
C ALA A 15 -9.37 -19.20 5.31
N GLY A 16 -8.59 -18.18 4.93
CA GLY A 16 -7.28 -18.36 4.31
C GLY A 16 -6.29 -19.08 5.22
N TRP A 17 -6.28 -18.76 6.52
CA TRP A 17 -5.47 -19.49 7.50
C TRP A 17 -5.85 -20.97 7.60
N VAL A 18 -7.15 -21.28 7.66
CA VAL A 18 -7.64 -22.66 7.67
C VAL A 18 -7.18 -23.39 6.41
N LEU A 19 -7.41 -22.79 5.24
CA LEU A 19 -7.03 -23.38 3.95
C LEU A 19 -5.53 -23.70 3.90
N GLU A 20 -4.68 -22.70 4.15
CA GLU A 20 -3.23 -22.84 4.12
C GLU A 20 -2.72 -23.86 5.14
N THR A 21 -3.24 -23.79 6.38
CA THR A 21 -2.81 -24.69 7.45
C THR A 21 -3.22 -26.12 7.15
N VAL A 22 -4.43 -26.37 6.63
CA VAL A 22 -4.88 -27.71 6.23
C VAL A 22 -4.04 -28.24 5.06
N LEU A 23 -3.88 -27.47 3.98
CA LEU A 23 -3.10 -27.88 2.81
C LEU A 23 -1.64 -28.18 3.19
N ALA A 24 -1.02 -27.32 4.00
CA ALA A 24 0.33 -27.54 4.48
C ALA A 24 0.44 -28.75 5.39
N SER A 25 -0.53 -28.93 6.30
CA SER A 25 -0.52 -30.05 7.24
C SER A 25 -0.71 -31.40 6.54
N LEU A 26 -1.55 -31.44 5.51
CA LEU A 26 -1.72 -32.62 4.65
C LEU A 26 -0.45 -32.93 3.87
N LYS A 27 0.18 -31.92 3.24
CA LYS A 27 1.41 -32.09 2.45
C LYS A 27 2.60 -32.51 3.32
N GLN A 28 2.72 -31.94 4.52
CA GLN A 28 3.84 -32.20 5.44
C GLN A 28 3.57 -33.36 6.40
N LYS A 29 2.35 -33.92 6.41
CA LYS A 29 1.86 -34.93 7.36
C LYS A 29 2.04 -34.53 8.84
N LYS A 30 2.16 -33.24 9.13
CA LYS A 30 2.38 -32.65 10.46
C LYS A 30 1.71 -31.28 10.50
N PHE A 31 1.14 -30.90 11.65
CA PHE A 31 0.50 -29.60 11.79
C PHE A 31 1.47 -28.44 11.49
N ALA A 32 1.12 -27.62 10.51
CA ALA A 32 1.90 -26.48 10.03
C ALA A 32 1.05 -25.20 10.10
N ASN A 33 1.27 -24.38 11.13
CA ASN A 33 0.57 -23.10 11.33
C ASN A 33 1.09 -22.06 10.30
N ARG A 34 0.26 -21.74 9.30
CA ARG A 34 0.61 -20.81 8.21
C ARG A 34 0.22 -19.37 8.53
N GLY A 35 0.79 -18.41 7.80
CA GLY A 35 0.66 -16.97 8.07
C GLY A 35 1.87 -16.38 8.79
N ILE A 36 1.99 -15.04 8.75
CA ILE A 36 3.09 -14.27 9.37
C ILE A 36 2.86 -14.16 10.88
N ILE A 37 1.64 -13.85 11.29
CA ILE A 37 1.21 -13.61 12.68
C ILE A 37 0.92 -14.93 13.42
N ASN A 38 0.91 -14.91 14.75
CA ASN A 38 0.76 -16.14 15.56
C ASN A 38 -0.68 -16.67 15.59
N GLY A 39 -1.64 -15.75 15.56
CA GLY A 39 -3.07 -16.05 15.57
C GLY A 39 -3.54 -16.74 14.28
N PRO A 40 -4.79 -17.25 14.29
CA PRO A 40 -5.34 -18.03 13.19
C PRO A 40 -5.78 -17.14 12.00
N PHE A 41 -4.88 -16.28 11.52
CA PHE A 41 -5.18 -15.28 10.52
C PHE A 41 -4.06 -15.21 9.50
N CYS A 42 -4.40 -15.44 8.24
CA CYS A 42 -3.49 -15.26 7.11
C CYS A 42 -3.83 -13.93 6.43
N LEU A 43 -3.10 -12.87 6.83
CA LEU A 43 -3.41 -11.48 6.46
C LEU A 43 -3.56 -11.26 4.95
N ILE A 44 -2.77 -11.97 4.13
CA ILE A 44 -2.84 -11.85 2.66
C ILE A 44 -4.22 -12.23 2.12
N TYR A 45 -4.90 -13.22 2.69
CA TYR A 45 -6.25 -13.59 2.28
C TYR A 45 -7.29 -12.59 2.77
N GLY A 46 -7.10 -12.02 3.97
CA GLY A 46 -7.93 -10.92 4.47
C GLY A 46 -7.88 -9.71 3.56
N PHE A 47 -6.66 -9.25 3.26
CA PHE A 47 -6.43 -8.17 2.31
C PHE A 47 -6.96 -8.52 0.92
N GLY A 48 -6.82 -9.78 0.49
CA GLY A 48 -7.39 -10.27 -0.76
C GLY A 48 -8.90 -10.09 -0.81
N GLY A 49 -9.62 -10.62 0.18
CA GLY A 49 -11.08 -10.46 0.27
C GLY A 49 -11.52 -9.01 0.39
N PHE A 50 -10.81 -8.20 1.18
CA PHE A 50 -11.05 -6.76 1.33
C PHE A 50 -10.88 -6.02 0.01
N PHE A 51 -9.72 -6.13 -0.64
CA PHE A 51 -9.38 -5.38 -1.84
C PHE A 51 -10.17 -5.87 -3.06
N ILE A 52 -10.38 -7.18 -3.21
CA ILE A 52 -11.26 -7.70 -4.26
C ILE A 52 -12.66 -7.10 -4.08
N THR A 53 -13.23 -7.16 -2.87
CA THR A 53 -14.57 -6.59 -2.62
C THR A 53 -14.63 -5.08 -2.84
N ALA A 54 -13.63 -4.33 -2.38
CA ALA A 54 -13.60 -2.89 -2.50
C ALA A 54 -13.41 -2.44 -3.96
N PHE A 55 -12.51 -3.09 -4.70
CA PHE A 55 -12.08 -2.65 -6.02
C PHE A 55 -12.88 -3.26 -7.17
N THR A 56 -13.44 -4.47 -7.04
CA THR A 56 -14.07 -5.15 -8.19
C THR A 56 -15.60 -5.13 -8.18
N ARG A 57 -16.23 -4.41 -7.23
CA ARG A 57 -17.69 -4.37 -7.04
C ARG A 57 -18.49 -3.91 -8.28
N GLU A 58 -17.89 -3.06 -9.12
CA GLU A 58 -18.52 -2.52 -10.34
C GLU A 58 -18.25 -3.39 -11.57
N LEU A 59 -17.35 -4.37 -11.44
CA LEU A 59 -16.90 -5.19 -12.55
C LEU A 59 -17.83 -6.38 -12.77
N THR A 60 -18.06 -6.73 -14.03
CA THR A 60 -18.90 -7.88 -14.40
C THR A 60 -18.24 -8.71 -15.51
N GLY A 61 -18.73 -9.95 -15.68
CA GLY A 61 -18.25 -10.86 -16.73
C GLY A 61 -16.74 -11.08 -16.69
N ILE A 62 -16.08 -10.94 -17.85
CA ILE A 62 -14.63 -11.11 -17.99
C ILE A 62 -13.84 -10.04 -17.21
N TRP A 63 -14.36 -8.83 -17.09
CA TRP A 63 -13.71 -7.74 -16.37
C TRP A 63 -13.65 -8.00 -14.87
N LEU A 64 -14.66 -8.66 -14.30
CA LEU A 64 -14.62 -9.11 -12.91
C LEU A 64 -13.50 -10.13 -12.68
N PHE A 65 -13.40 -11.11 -13.57
CA PHE A 65 -12.33 -12.11 -13.51
C PHE A 65 -10.94 -11.47 -13.61
N LEU A 66 -10.73 -10.61 -14.62
CA LEU A 66 -9.45 -9.92 -14.82
C LEU A 66 -9.12 -8.98 -13.67
N GLY A 67 -10.10 -8.22 -13.16
CA GLY A 67 -9.92 -7.34 -12.00
C GLY A 67 -9.54 -8.13 -10.75
N CYS A 68 -10.19 -9.25 -10.48
CA CYS A 68 -9.84 -10.14 -9.37
C CYS A 68 -8.42 -10.70 -9.52
N ALA A 69 -8.05 -11.17 -10.73
CA ALA A 69 -6.73 -11.70 -11.01
C ALA A 69 -5.65 -10.63 -10.80
N ILE A 70 -5.84 -9.41 -11.32
CA ILE A 70 -4.90 -8.30 -11.17
C ILE A 70 -4.75 -7.91 -9.70
N VAL A 71 -5.86 -7.69 -8.99
CA VAL A 71 -5.82 -7.30 -7.57
C VAL A 71 -5.11 -8.34 -6.72
N ALA A 72 -5.43 -9.62 -6.91
CA ALA A 72 -4.79 -10.71 -6.17
C ALA A 72 -3.29 -10.80 -6.50
N SER A 73 -2.91 -10.71 -7.77
CA SER A 73 -1.50 -10.78 -8.19
C SER A 73 -0.70 -9.56 -7.72
N LEU A 74 -1.28 -8.36 -7.70
CA LEU A 74 -0.61 -7.19 -7.11
C LEU A 74 -0.40 -7.38 -5.61
N LEU A 75 -1.40 -7.90 -4.90
CA LEU A 75 -1.29 -8.17 -3.48
C LEU A 75 -0.22 -9.23 -3.19
N GLU A 76 -0.20 -10.34 -3.93
CA GLU A 76 0.86 -11.36 -3.82
C GLU A 76 2.23 -10.77 -4.14
N TRP A 77 2.35 -10.04 -5.24
CA TRP A 77 3.62 -9.49 -5.67
C TRP A 77 4.19 -8.50 -4.66
N ILE A 78 3.36 -7.58 -4.14
CA ILE A 78 3.74 -6.63 -3.10
C ILE A 78 4.10 -7.37 -1.81
N ALA A 79 3.26 -8.31 -1.34
CA ALA A 79 3.52 -9.07 -0.13
C ALA A 79 4.85 -9.85 -0.22
N GLY A 80 5.12 -10.45 -1.38
CA GLY A 80 6.35 -11.19 -1.65
C GLY A 80 7.60 -10.29 -1.57
N HIS A 81 7.54 -9.09 -2.15
CA HIS A 81 8.63 -8.12 -2.08
C HIS A 81 8.82 -7.54 -0.67
N LEU A 82 7.73 -7.31 0.07
CA LEU A 82 7.81 -6.86 1.47
C LEU A 82 8.45 -7.93 2.35
N ILE A 83 8.08 -9.21 2.16
CA ILE A 83 8.71 -10.32 2.86
C ILE A 83 10.19 -10.44 2.47
N GLU A 84 10.53 -10.36 1.18
CA GLU A 84 11.91 -10.39 0.74
C GLU A 84 12.74 -9.24 1.35
N MET A 85 12.19 -8.03 1.38
CA MET A 85 12.84 -6.86 1.94
C MET A 85 13.06 -6.96 3.46
N TRP A 86 12.14 -7.59 4.19
CA TRP A 86 12.20 -7.68 5.64
C TRP A 86 12.98 -8.89 6.16
N TYR A 87 12.86 -10.03 5.47
CA TYR A 87 13.42 -11.31 5.91
C TYR A 87 14.62 -11.75 5.08
N HIS A 88 14.91 -11.10 3.95
CA HIS A 88 15.86 -11.60 2.95
C HIS A 88 15.53 -13.04 2.53
N GLU A 89 14.24 -13.38 2.58
CA GLU A 89 13.72 -14.70 2.32
C GLU A 89 12.56 -14.63 1.36
N ARG A 90 12.43 -15.67 0.55
CA ARG A 90 11.28 -15.90 -0.31
C ARG A 90 10.48 -17.06 0.22
N TRP A 91 9.21 -16.82 0.56
CA TRP A 91 8.34 -17.83 1.19
C TRP A 91 7.57 -18.70 0.19
N TRP A 92 7.38 -18.21 -1.03
CA TRP A 92 6.84 -18.99 -2.17
C TRP A 92 7.62 -18.66 -3.44
N ASP A 93 7.75 -19.62 -4.33
CA ASP A 93 8.54 -19.48 -5.55
C ASP A 93 7.88 -20.15 -6.76
N TYR A 94 7.50 -19.32 -7.72
CA TYR A 94 6.87 -19.71 -8.98
C TYR A 94 7.85 -19.68 -10.16
N ARG A 95 9.18 -19.63 -9.95
CA ARG A 95 10.16 -19.62 -11.06
C ARG A 95 10.04 -20.83 -12.00
N ASN A 96 9.60 -21.97 -11.49
CA ASN A 96 9.38 -23.18 -12.28
C ASN A 96 8.06 -23.18 -13.07
N ILE A 97 7.25 -22.13 -12.94
CA ILE A 97 5.99 -21.97 -13.66
C ILE A 97 6.21 -21.03 -14.85
N LYS A 98 5.65 -21.37 -16.02
CA LYS A 98 5.74 -20.54 -17.22
C LYS A 98 5.06 -19.19 -17.00
N TRP A 99 5.61 -18.14 -17.62
CA TRP A 99 5.12 -16.75 -17.51
C TRP A 99 5.03 -16.26 -16.06
N ASN A 100 6.08 -16.54 -15.27
CA ASN A 100 6.25 -15.96 -13.95
C ASN A 100 6.93 -14.59 -14.01
N LEU A 101 6.65 -13.76 -13.00
CA LEU A 101 7.31 -12.48 -12.76
C LEU A 101 8.12 -12.59 -11.47
N ASP A 102 9.45 -12.66 -11.63
CA ASP A 102 10.46 -12.84 -10.57
C ASP A 102 10.17 -14.00 -9.60
N GLY A 103 9.33 -14.96 -9.97
CA GLY A 103 8.91 -16.07 -9.12
C GLY A 103 7.89 -15.71 -8.03
N TYR A 104 7.39 -14.47 -7.95
CA TYR A 104 6.39 -14.10 -6.95
C TYR A 104 4.96 -14.28 -7.43
N VAL A 105 4.72 -14.09 -8.74
CA VAL A 105 3.41 -14.31 -9.38
C VAL A 105 3.61 -15.00 -10.73
N SER A 106 2.58 -15.67 -11.24
CA SER A 106 2.57 -16.26 -12.58
C SER A 106 1.20 -16.13 -13.22
N VAL A 107 1.14 -16.15 -14.56
CA VAL A 107 -0.16 -16.08 -15.26
C VAL A 107 -1.10 -17.23 -14.83
N PRO A 108 -0.67 -18.51 -14.78
CA PRO A 108 -1.56 -19.59 -14.34
C PRO A 108 -2.08 -19.42 -12.91
N THR A 109 -1.23 -19.01 -11.96
CA THR A 109 -1.66 -18.77 -10.57
C THR A 109 -2.60 -17.58 -10.48
N SER A 110 -2.34 -16.50 -11.23
CA SER A 110 -3.21 -15.32 -11.34
C SER A 110 -4.61 -15.70 -11.83
N CYS A 111 -4.72 -16.62 -12.79
CA CYS A 111 -6.03 -17.11 -13.26
C CYS A 111 -6.80 -17.87 -12.18
N VAL A 112 -6.12 -18.71 -11.38
CA VAL A 112 -6.75 -19.40 -10.24
C VAL A 112 -7.29 -18.38 -9.24
N TRP A 113 -6.50 -17.36 -8.91
CA TRP A 113 -6.94 -16.27 -8.03
C TRP A 113 -8.08 -15.45 -8.62
N GLY A 114 -8.08 -15.22 -9.94
CA GLY A 114 -9.19 -14.60 -10.64
C GLY A 114 -10.50 -15.35 -10.44
N LEU A 115 -10.50 -16.68 -10.63
CA LEU A 115 -11.68 -17.53 -10.40
C LEU A 115 -12.13 -17.50 -8.94
N LEU A 116 -11.19 -17.61 -7.99
CA LEU A 116 -11.49 -17.52 -6.56
C LEU A 116 -12.06 -16.15 -6.19
N GLY A 117 -11.57 -15.07 -6.78
CA GLY A 117 -12.11 -13.74 -6.59
C GLY A 117 -13.53 -13.59 -7.16
N VAL A 118 -13.83 -14.17 -8.33
CA VAL A 118 -15.21 -14.22 -8.84
C VAL A 118 -16.13 -14.97 -7.88
N PHE A 119 -15.66 -16.11 -7.32
CA PHE A 119 -16.40 -16.84 -6.30
C PHE A 119 -16.65 -16.01 -5.04
N VAL A 120 -15.62 -15.29 -4.54
CA VAL A 120 -15.74 -14.35 -3.42
C VAL A 120 -16.82 -13.32 -3.69
N ILE A 121 -16.82 -12.67 -4.85
CA ILE A 121 -17.79 -11.61 -5.17
C ILE A 121 -19.21 -12.16 -5.36
N LYS A 122 -19.36 -13.27 -6.10
CA LYS A 122 -20.68 -13.80 -6.48
C LYS A 122 -21.36 -14.60 -5.38
N ILE A 123 -20.59 -15.25 -4.51
CA ILE A 123 -21.11 -16.19 -3.50
C ILE A 123 -20.54 -15.87 -2.13
N GLY A 124 -19.21 -15.84 -1.99
CA GLY A 124 -18.54 -15.75 -0.70
C GLY A 124 -18.99 -14.56 0.15
N ASN A 125 -19.05 -13.36 -0.45
CA ASN A 125 -19.49 -12.14 0.21
C ASN A 125 -20.93 -12.26 0.69
N GLY A 126 -21.84 -12.82 -0.12
CA GLY A 126 -23.23 -13.04 0.28
C GLY A 126 -23.34 -13.94 1.51
N LEU A 127 -22.55 -15.02 1.57
CA LEU A 127 -22.52 -15.92 2.73
C LEU A 127 -21.97 -15.22 3.98
N CYS A 128 -20.84 -14.51 3.84
CA CYS A 128 -20.22 -13.78 4.94
C CYS A 128 -21.10 -12.65 5.48
N MET A 129 -21.83 -11.97 4.58
CA MET A 129 -22.78 -10.92 4.93
C MET A 129 -24.05 -11.47 5.57
N SER A 130 -24.48 -12.68 5.21
CA SER A 130 -25.58 -13.36 5.88
C SER A 130 -25.23 -13.61 7.35
N LEU A 131 -24.01 -14.11 7.63
CA LEU A 131 -23.51 -14.25 8.99
C LEU A 131 -23.42 -12.91 9.74
N TYR A 132 -22.97 -11.85 9.06
CA TYR A 132 -22.95 -10.50 9.64
C TYR A 132 -24.35 -10.02 10.07
N SER A 133 -25.37 -10.30 9.25
CA SER A 133 -26.75 -9.88 9.53
C SER A 133 -27.43 -10.60 10.69
N LEU A 134 -26.89 -11.74 11.14
CA LEU A 134 -27.38 -12.45 12.32
C LEU A 134 -26.98 -11.75 13.63
N LEU A 135 -26.00 -10.85 13.60
CA LEU A 135 -25.50 -10.15 14.78
C LEU A 135 -26.17 -8.78 14.93
N PRO A 136 -26.65 -8.42 16.14
CA PRO A 136 -27.08 -7.05 16.43
C PRO A 136 -25.95 -6.04 16.15
N GLY A 137 -26.32 -4.85 15.63
CA GLY A 137 -25.37 -3.86 15.14
C GLY A 137 -24.28 -3.49 16.15
N LEU A 138 -24.63 -3.28 17.42
CA LEU A 138 -23.66 -2.95 18.48
C LEU A 138 -22.70 -4.12 18.76
N ILE A 139 -23.22 -5.35 18.84
CA ILE A 139 -22.42 -6.56 19.09
C ILE A 139 -21.42 -6.78 17.95
N SER A 140 -21.86 -6.64 16.70
CA SER A 140 -20.99 -6.79 15.54
C SER A 140 -19.81 -5.79 15.57
N ARG A 141 -20.06 -4.53 15.95
CA ARG A 141 -19.01 -3.49 16.02
C ARG A 141 -18.01 -3.78 17.14
N ILE A 142 -18.50 -4.13 18.33
CA ILE A 142 -17.63 -4.49 19.46
C ILE A 142 -16.78 -5.71 19.10
N LEU A 143 -17.38 -6.75 18.52
CA LEU A 143 -16.67 -7.95 18.10
C LEU A 143 -15.56 -7.64 17.08
N ILE A 144 -15.87 -6.85 16.05
CA ILE A 144 -14.87 -6.42 15.05
C ILE A 144 -13.73 -5.67 15.72
N LEU A 145 -14.02 -4.72 16.61
CA LEU A 145 -12.99 -3.93 17.30
C LEU A 145 -12.09 -4.81 18.18
N VAL A 146 -12.67 -5.76 18.92
CA VAL A 146 -11.91 -6.70 19.75
C VAL A 146 -11.01 -7.59 18.90
N LEU A 147 -11.53 -8.18 17.82
CA LEU A 147 -10.75 -9.03 16.92
C LEU A 147 -9.65 -8.24 16.20
N MET A 148 -9.95 -7.02 15.73
CA MET A 148 -8.95 -6.13 15.13
C MET A 148 -7.88 -5.71 16.15
N GLY A 149 -8.26 -5.45 17.40
CA GLY A 149 -7.33 -5.14 18.48
C GLY A 149 -6.39 -6.30 18.77
N PHE A 150 -6.92 -7.52 18.90
CA PHE A 150 -6.12 -8.73 19.06
C PHE A 150 -5.16 -8.93 17.88
N LEU A 151 -5.66 -8.78 16.66
CA LEU A 151 -4.86 -8.89 15.44
C LEU A 151 -3.73 -7.85 15.39
N ALA A 152 -4.03 -6.61 15.78
CA ALA A 152 -3.04 -5.53 15.81
C ALA A 152 -1.95 -5.81 16.85
N VAL A 153 -2.30 -6.26 18.05
CA VAL A 153 -1.34 -6.63 19.09
C VAL A 153 -0.44 -7.78 18.62
N ASP A 154 -1.02 -8.83 18.04
CA ASP A 154 -0.24 -9.97 17.53
C ASP A 154 0.65 -9.59 16.33
N ALA A 155 0.14 -8.76 15.42
CA ALA A 155 0.93 -8.23 14.31
C ALA A 155 2.10 -7.37 14.81
N ILE A 156 1.86 -6.44 15.74
CA ILE A 156 2.90 -5.60 16.33
C ILE A 156 3.93 -6.48 17.04
N ALA A 157 3.50 -7.41 17.89
CA ALA A 157 4.42 -8.30 18.61
C ALA A 157 5.30 -9.08 17.63
N THR A 158 4.68 -9.74 16.65
CA THR A 158 5.36 -10.50 15.59
C THR A 158 6.36 -9.62 14.82
N LEU A 159 5.95 -8.43 14.39
CA LEU A 159 6.80 -7.51 13.65
C LEU A 159 7.96 -6.98 14.50
N THR A 160 7.74 -6.70 15.77
CA THR A 160 8.79 -6.16 16.66
C THR A 160 9.90 -7.20 16.89
N ILE A 161 9.52 -8.45 17.09
CA ILE A 161 10.46 -9.58 17.20
C ILE A 161 11.29 -9.70 15.92
N LEU A 162 10.63 -9.60 14.77
CA LEU A 162 11.25 -9.80 13.47
C LEU A 162 12.15 -8.63 13.03
N PHE A 163 11.72 -7.39 13.25
CA PHE A 163 12.52 -6.19 12.98
C PHE A 163 13.67 -6.00 13.97
N GLY A 164 13.60 -6.60 15.16
CA GLY A 164 14.68 -6.60 16.13
C GLY A 164 15.93 -7.34 15.65
N HIS A 165 15.82 -8.30 14.73
CA HIS A 165 16.99 -9.06 14.28
C HIS A 165 17.61 -8.56 12.97
N SER A 166 16.84 -7.99 12.03
CA SER A 166 17.34 -7.82 10.65
C SER A 166 18.25 -6.60 10.43
N LYS A 167 18.19 -5.56 11.27
CA LYS A 167 18.74 -4.23 10.89
C LYS A 167 20.10 -3.84 11.46
N ASN A 168 20.69 -4.59 12.40
CA ASN A 168 22.09 -4.47 12.86
C ASN A 168 22.31 -5.40 14.08
N PRO A 169 22.96 -6.56 13.91
CA PRO A 169 23.31 -7.43 15.04
C PRO A 169 24.13 -6.69 16.09
N GLU A 170 25.09 -5.86 15.68
CA GLU A 170 26.03 -5.17 16.58
C GLU A 170 25.40 -4.06 17.43
N ARG A 171 24.43 -3.31 16.89
CA ARG A 171 23.69 -2.30 17.67
C ARG A 171 22.65 -2.92 18.59
N TRP A 172 22.10 -4.07 18.22
CA TRP A 172 21.25 -4.85 19.13
C TRP A 172 22.05 -5.46 20.26
N ILE A 173 23.26 -5.99 20.00
CA ILE A 173 24.21 -6.44 21.03
C ILE A 173 24.64 -5.28 21.96
N ALA A 174 24.69 -4.04 21.44
CA ALA A 174 24.98 -2.85 22.24
C ALA A 174 23.78 -2.37 23.09
N ALA A 175 22.57 -2.34 22.53
CA ALA A 175 21.33 -2.05 23.26
C ALA A 175 20.92 -3.20 24.21
N ASP A 176 21.39 -4.42 23.93
CA ASP A 176 21.26 -5.61 24.77
C ASP A 176 21.96 -5.42 26.10
N ARG A 177 23.04 -4.64 26.20
CA ARG A 177 23.78 -4.55 27.47
C ARG A 177 22.95 -3.97 28.61
N ASP A 178 21.97 -3.12 28.31
CA ASP A 178 21.15 -2.40 29.31
C ASP A 178 19.79 -3.04 29.59
N ILE A 179 19.44 -4.15 28.91
CA ILE A 179 18.16 -4.85 29.11
C ILE A 179 18.32 -6.00 30.11
N ASP A 180 17.42 -6.05 31.09
CA ASP A 180 17.41 -7.01 32.19
C ASP A 180 17.37 -8.48 31.67
N SER A 181 18.05 -9.37 32.40
CA SER A 181 18.31 -10.75 31.97
C SER A 181 17.04 -11.59 31.73
N ALA A 182 15.94 -11.24 32.40
CA ALA A 182 14.63 -11.85 32.22
C ALA A 182 14.00 -11.48 30.87
N THR A 183 14.09 -10.21 30.47
CA THR A 183 13.60 -9.70 29.17
C THR A 183 14.39 -10.29 28.01
N LYS A 184 15.71 -10.48 28.17
CA LYS A 184 16.57 -11.19 27.20
C LYS A 184 16.14 -12.64 26.99
N LYS A 185 15.96 -13.38 28.08
CA LYS A 185 15.52 -14.79 28.02
C LYS A 185 14.13 -14.91 27.40
N LEU A 186 13.23 -13.97 27.70
CA LEU A 186 11.89 -13.94 27.13
C LEU A 186 11.94 -13.62 25.62
N GLY A 187 12.68 -12.57 25.23
CA GLY A 187 12.86 -12.19 23.82
C GLY A 187 13.48 -13.30 22.98
N ALA A 188 14.59 -13.90 23.46
CA ALA A 188 15.25 -15.01 22.78
C ALA A 188 14.37 -16.27 22.69
N LYS A 189 13.58 -16.57 23.74
CA LYS A 189 12.67 -17.71 23.73
C LYS A 189 11.48 -17.48 22.79
N ILE A 190 10.95 -16.25 22.74
CA ILE A 190 9.89 -15.90 21.80
C ILE A 190 10.42 -15.95 20.37
N ASP A 191 11.60 -15.38 20.11
CA ASP A 191 12.24 -15.42 18.80
C ASP A 191 12.48 -16.84 18.32
N ASP A 192 13.01 -17.71 19.17
CA ASP A 192 13.19 -19.13 18.88
C ASP A 192 11.85 -19.84 18.59
N VAL A 193 10.78 -19.50 19.31
CA VAL A 193 9.42 -20.02 19.03
C VAL A 193 8.90 -19.53 17.68
N VAL A 194 9.03 -18.25 17.36
CA VAL A 194 8.58 -17.66 16.08
C VAL A 194 9.38 -18.23 14.92
N ASN A 195 10.71 -18.24 15.01
CA ASN A 195 11.59 -18.75 13.96
C ASN A 195 11.40 -20.26 13.73
N ARG A 196 11.22 -21.06 14.79
CA ARG A 196 10.83 -22.47 14.65
C ARG A 196 9.48 -22.63 13.96
N ARG A 197 8.49 -21.78 14.30
CA ARG A 197 7.17 -21.79 13.65
C ARG A 197 7.28 -21.46 12.17
N ILE A 198 7.96 -20.36 11.81
CA ILE A 198 8.14 -19.91 10.42
C ILE A 198 8.90 -20.97 9.62
N THR A 199 9.98 -21.54 10.16
CA THR A 199 10.76 -22.58 9.47
C THR A 199 9.96 -23.86 9.26
N LYS A 200 9.15 -24.26 10.25
CA LYS A 200 8.23 -25.40 10.13
C LYS A 200 7.11 -25.11 9.13
N ALA A 201 6.57 -23.89 9.14
CA ALA A 201 5.52 -23.46 8.23
C ALA A 201 6.04 -23.42 6.79
N TYR A 202 7.18 -22.78 6.53
CA TYR A 202 7.77 -22.55 5.21
C TYR A 202 9.13 -23.24 5.05
N PRO A 203 9.19 -24.60 4.96
CA PRO A 203 10.44 -25.33 4.85
C PRO A 203 11.17 -25.14 3.52
N GLN A 204 10.49 -24.61 2.50
CA GLN A 204 11.07 -24.30 1.18
C GLN A 204 11.50 -22.84 1.04
N LYS A 205 11.58 -22.09 2.15
CA LYS A 205 12.04 -20.70 2.10
C LYS A 205 13.47 -20.63 1.56
N GLN A 206 13.71 -19.70 0.64
CA GLN A 206 15.03 -19.49 0.06
C GLN A 206 15.60 -18.16 0.51
N HIS A 207 16.87 -18.17 0.92
CA HIS A 207 17.58 -16.93 1.22
C HIS A 207 17.87 -16.19 -0.08
N THR A 208 17.69 -14.87 -0.08
CA THR A 208 17.95 -14.02 -1.23
C THR A 208 19.13 -13.12 -0.91
N GLU A 209 20.13 -13.09 -1.80
CA GLU A 209 21.28 -12.18 -1.68
C GLU A 209 20.79 -10.72 -1.77
N SER A 210 21.13 -9.90 -0.78
CA SER A 210 20.85 -8.46 -0.79
C SER A 210 21.93 -7.71 -1.59
N GLU A 211 21.55 -6.60 -2.25
CA GLU A 211 22.56 -5.67 -2.81
C GLU A 211 23.50 -5.20 -1.68
N GLU A 212 24.81 -5.19 -1.94
CA GLU A 212 25.82 -4.76 -0.96
C GLU A 212 25.52 -3.35 -0.45
N ALA A 213 25.54 -3.18 0.87
CA ALA A 213 25.33 -1.88 1.49
C ALA A 213 26.59 -1.02 1.31
N HIS A 214 26.43 0.17 0.72
CA HIS A 214 27.48 1.19 0.62
C HIS A 214 27.25 2.29 1.66
N PRO A 215 27.72 2.13 2.92
CA PRO A 215 27.43 3.06 4.01
C PRO A 215 27.98 4.48 3.78
N GLU A 216 28.98 4.62 2.92
CA GLU A 216 29.60 5.87 2.49
C GLU A 216 28.75 6.69 1.51
N ILE A 217 27.86 6.05 0.74
CA ILE A 217 27.00 6.73 -0.24
C ILE A 217 25.60 6.90 0.34
N PHE A 218 25.13 8.15 0.41
CA PHE A 218 23.79 8.40 0.89
C PHE A 218 22.74 7.82 -0.06
N ALA A 219 21.78 7.10 0.51
CA ALA A 219 20.64 6.55 -0.19
C ALA A 219 21.00 5.65 -1.38
N TYR A 220 22.14 4.96 -1.38
CA TYR A 220 22.56 4.06 -2.46
C TYR A 220 21.45 3.09 -2.91
N GLY A 221 21.39 2.83 -4.22
CA GLY A 221 20.41 1.96 -4.84
C GLY A 221 18.96 2.39 -4.59
N CYS A 222 18.12 1.44 -4.20
CA CYS A 222 16.69 1.66 -3.90
C CYS A 222 16.40 1.63 -2.39
N SER A 223 17.22 2.32 -1.60
CA SER A 223 17.07 2.40 -0.15
C SER A 223 15.81 3.17 0.31
N PHE A 224 15.45 3.01 1.60
CA PHE A 224 14.37 3.79 2.24
C PHE A 224 14.50 5.29 2.00
N TYR A 225 15.69 5.86 2.22
CA TYR A 225 15.95 7.29 2.03
C TYR A 225 15.76 7.71 0.57
N LYS A 226 16.14 6.85 -0.39
CA LYS A 226 15.91 7.10 -1.83
C LYS A 226 14.43 7.21 -2.13
N ILE A 227 13.65 6.23 -1.68
CA ILE A 227 12.20 6.17 -1.93
C ILE A 227 11.48 7.37 -1.30
N VAL A 228 11.83 7.75 -0.08
CA VAL A 228 11.23 8.93 0.57
C VAL A 228 11.56 10.21 -0.20
N LEU A 229 12.82 10.44 -0.59
CA LEU A 229 13.17 11.65 -1.34
C LEU A 229 12.52 11.67 -2.73
N LEU A 230 12.43 10.52 -3.39
CA LEU A 230 11.70 10.39 -4.65
C LEU A 230 10.20 10.66 -4.50
N PHE A 231 9.59 10.29 -3.36
CA PHE A 231 8.22 10.69 -3.04
C PHE A 231 8.08 12.21 -3.00
N PHE A 232 8.95 12.93 -2.28
CA PHE A 232 8.88 14.40 -2.19
C PHE A 232 9.14 15.08 -3.53
N ILE A 233 10.16 14.63 -4.27
CA ILE A 233 10.48 15.16 -5.61
C ILE A 233 9.30 14.90 -6.56
N GLY A 234 8.77 13.68 -6.57
CA GLY A 234 7.63 13.29 -7.39
C GLY A 234 6.36 14.06 -7.03
N ALA A 235 6.10 14.29 -5.75
CA ALA A 235 4.94 15.04 -5.28
C ALA A 235 5.00 16.51 -5.73
N PHE A 236 6.17 17.14 -5.59
CA PHE A 236 6.38 18.53 -5.99
C PHE A 236 6.34 18.71 -7.51
N LEU A 237 7.09 17.90 -8.25
CA LEU A 237 7.12 17.99 -9.71
C LEU A 237 5.78 17.57 -10.34
N GLY A 238 5.09 16.60 -9.73
CA GLY A 238 3.76 16.17 -10.15
C GLY A 238 2.73 17.28 -10.02
N ASP A 239 2.72 17.99 -8.88
CA ASP A 239 1.85 19.16 -8.68
C ASP A 239 2.09 20.24 -9.76
N ILE A 240 3.35 20.62 -9.96
CA ILE A 240 3.73 21.62 -10.98
C ILE A 240 3.27 21.17 -12.37
N THR A 241 3.53 19.91 -12.72
CA THR A 241 3.18 19.35 -14.03
C THR A 241 1.67 19.41 -14.25
N GLU A 242 0.88 19.05 -13.24
CA GLU A 242 -0.57 19.03 -13.32
C GLU A 242 -1.16 20.45 -13.34
N THR A 243 -0.59 21.37 -12.57
CA THR A 243 -0.96 22.79 -12.56
C THR A 243 -0.70 23.43 -13.92
N ILE A 244 0.45 23.16 -14.56
CA ILE A 244 0.76 23.60 -15.93
C ILE A 244 -0.20 22.96 -16.94
N PHE A 245 -0.46 21.65 -16.80
CA PHE A 245 -1.38 20.94 -17.67
C PHE A 245 -2.79 21.54 -17.61
N CYS A 246 -3.31 21.86 -16.42
CA CYS A 246 -4.57 22.56 -16.25
C CYS A 246 -4.54 23.95 -16.90
N ARG A 247 -3.45 24.70 -16.79
CA ARG A 247 -3.32 26.01 -17.44
C ARG A 247 -3.39 25.92 -18.97
N ILE A 248 -2.78 24.88 -19.55
CA ILE A 248 -2.75 24.64 -21.00
C ILE A 248 -4.11 24.15 -21.50
N THR A 249 -4.76 23.23 -20.79
CA THR A 249 -5.98 22.56 -21.25
C THR A 249 -7.26 23.30 -20.89
N ALA A 250 -7.34 23.87 -19.69
CA ALA A 250 -8.54 24.55 -19.17
C ALA A 250 -8.44 26.09 -19.20
N GLY A 251 -7.24 26.64 -19.44
CA GLY A 251 -7.03 28.08 -19.63
C GLY A 251 -6.86 28.90 -18.34
N TYR A 252 -6.98 28.30 -17.16
CA TYR A 252 -6.82 28.97 -15.87
C TYR A 252 -5.86 28.23 -14.95
N TRP A 253 -5.26 28.96 -14.01
CA TRP A 253 -4.41 28.40 -12.97
C TRP A 253 -5.27 27.77 -11.89
N MET A 254 -4.94 26.55 -11.51
CA MET A 254 -5.67 25.79 -10.50
C MET A 254 -4.65 25.01 -9.68
N SER A 255 -4.70 25.15 -8.36
CA SER A 255 -3.89 24.29 -7.48
C SER A 255 -4.28 22.82 -7.66
N ARG A 256 -3.27 21.96 -7.74
CA ARG A 256 -3.40 20.50 -7.76
C ARG A 256 -2.82 19.86 -6.50
N SER A 257 -2.58 20.69 -5.47
CA SER A 257 -1.93 20.24 -4.26
C SER A 257 -2.88 19.35 -3.48
N SER A 258 -2.34 18.29 -2.90
CA SER A 258 -3.09 17.42 -2.00
C SER A 258 -3.13 17.98 -0.56
N VAL A 259 -2.26 18.94 -0.25
CA VAL A 259 -2.03 19.43 1.11
C VAL A 259 -2.08 20.95 1.17
N VAL A 260 -2.29 21.50 2.37
CA VAL A 260 -2.48 22.94 2.58
C VAL A 260 -1.17 23.71 2.70
N TRP A 261 -0.06 23.03 3.04
CA TRP A 261 1.27 23.64 3.10
C TRP A 261 2.18 23.19 1.94
N GLY A 262 2.30 24.07 0.96
CA GLY A 262 3.16 23.86 -0.20
C GLY A 262 2.48 23.07 -1.31
N ASP A 263 3.18 22.99 -2.43
CA ASP A 263 2.67 22.45 -3.69
C ASP A 263 3.10 20.99 -3.83
N PHE A 264 2.35 20.09 -3.18
CA PHE A 264 2.66 18.66 -3.17
C PHE A 264 1.46 17.82 -3.55
N SER A 265 1.56 17.09 -4.65
CA SER A 265 0.59 16.06 -4.99
C SER A 265 1.01 14.71 -4.40
N ILE A 266 0.33 14.29 -3.33
CA ILE A 266 0.60 13.00 -2.68
C ILE A 266 0.41 11.84 -3.68
N VAL A 267 -0.56 11.95 -4.59
CA VAL A 267 -0.81 10.94 -5.61
C VAL A 267 0.39 10.80 -6.56
N TRP A 268 1.00 11.89 -7.02
CA TRP A 268 2.19 11.80 -7.86
C TRP A 268 3.42 11.30 -7.08
N GLY A 269 3.60 11.75 -5.84
CA GLY A 269 4.69 11.30 -4.98
C GLY A 269 4.64 9.79 -4.74
N LEU A 270 3.46 9.27 -4.37
CA LEU A 270 3.25 7.84 -4.17
C LEU A 270 3.46 7.05 -5.47
N ALA A 271 3.03 7.57 -6.62
CA ALA A 271 3.24 6.93 -7.92
C ALA A 271 4.73 6.74 -8.23
N ILE A 272 5.53 7.81 -8.11
CA ILE A 272 6.98 7.77 -8.36
C ILE A 272 7.70 6.86 -7.36
N ALA A 273 7.34 6.94 -6.08
CA ALA A 273 7.92 6.08 -5.05
C ALA A 273 7.59 4.61 -5.29
N ALA A 274 6.32 4.29 -5.57
CA ALA A 274 5.86 2.93 -5.81
C ALA A 274 6.45 2.35 -7.09
N VAL A 275 6.38 3.05 -8.22
CA VAL A 275 6.94 2.54 -9.49
C VAL A 275 8.44 2.32 -9.37
N THR A 276 9.16 3.18 -8.64
CA THR A 276 10.58 2.98 -8.38
C THR A 276 10.80 1.75 -7.52
N ALA A 277 10.17 1.66 -6.34
CA ALA A 277 10.36 0.52 -5.44
C ALA A 277 10.04 -0.83 -6.08
N LEU A 278 8.98 -0.86 -6.89
CA LEU A 278 8.45 -2.06 -7.51
C LEU A 278 9.20 -2.47 -8.78
N LEU A 279 9.66 -1.51 -9.60
CA LEU A 279 10.34 -1.81 -10.87
C LEU A 279 11.86 -1.59 -10.85
N TYR A 280 12.45 -1.15 -9.73
CA TYR A 280 13.89 -0.86 -9.65
C TYR A 280 14.78 -2.06 -10.03
N LYS A 281 14.43 -3.28 -9.60
CA LYS A 281 15.16 -4.51 -9.99
C LYS A 281 15.14 -4.74 -11.50
N TYR A 282 14.13 -4.21 -12.18
CA TYR A 282 13.91 -4.37 -13.62
C TYR A 282 14.32 -3.16 -14.44
N ARG A 283 14.87 -2.11 -13.82
CA ARG A 283 15.23 -0.83 -14.48
C ARG A 283 16.10 -1.01 -15.73
N ASN A 284 16.93 -2.06 -15.76
CA ASN A 284 17.83 -2.38 -16.86
C ASN A 284 17.22 -3.32 -17.92
N ARG A 285 15.99 -3.83 -17.72
CA ARG A 285 15.26 -4.63 -18.73
C ARG A 285 14.90 -3.76 -19.96
N SER A 286 14.33 -4.42 -20.97
CA SER A 286 13.91 -3.79 -22.21
C SER A 286 12.85 -2.71 -21.99
N GLN A 287 12.81 -1.73 -22.88
CA GLN A 287 11.79 -0.67 -22.84
C GLN A 287 10.38 -1.26 -22.98
N GLN A 288 10.20 -2.29 -23.79
CA GLN A 288 8.93 -3.01 -23.94
C GLN A 288 8.45 -3.62 -22.62
N PHE A 289 9.36 -4.23 -21.84
CA PHE A 289 9.02 -4.78 -20.53
C PHE A 289 8.54 -3.66 -19.59
N LEU A 290 9.29 -2.56 -19.49
CA LEU A 290 8.93 -1.43 -18.64
C LEU A 290 7.63 -0.75 -19.09
N PHE A 291 7.37 -0.67 -20.39
CA PHE A 291 6.14 -0.12 -20.94
C PHE A 291 4.92 -0.94 -20.50
N TRP A 292 4.95 -2.26 -20.67
CA TRP A 292 3.83 -3.11 -20.28
C TRP A 292 3.65 -3.13 -18.77
N MET A 293 4.73 -3.25 -18.01
CA MET A 293 4.66 -3.16 -16.54
C MET A 293 4.10 -1.82 -16.08
N GLY A 294 4.55 -0.71 -16.66
CA GLY A 294 4.03 0.63 -16.38
C GLY A 294 2.57 0.79 -16.77
N THR A 295 2.13 0.17 -17.87
CA THR A 295 0.73 0.19 -18.32
C THR A 295 -0.18 -0.47 -17.28
N PHE A 296 0.18 -1.67 -16.83
CA PHE A 296 -0.62 -2.40 -15.84
C PHE A 296 -0.54 -1.79 -14.44
N LEU A 297 0.67 -1.44 -13.97
CA LEU A 297 0.86 -0.87 -12.64
C LEU A 297 0.30 0.56 -12.54
N GLY A 298 0.46 1.37 -13.58
CA GLY A 298 -0.11 2.71 -13.64
C GLY A 298 -1.62 2.69 -13.66
N GLY A 299 -2.22 1.84 -14.52
CA GLY A 299 -3.68 1.64 -14.53
C GLY A 299 -4.21 1.11 -13.19
N ALA A 300 -3.53 0.15 -12.57
CA ALA A 300 -3.92 -0.35 -11.26
C ALA A 300 -3.80 0.73 -10.17
N TYR A 301 -2.70 1.49 -10.18
CA TYR A 301 -2.48 2.59 -9.24
C TYR A 301 -3.58 3.66 -9.34
N GLU A 302 -3.89 4.10 -10.57
CA GLU A 302 -4.94 5.07 -10.82
C GLU A 302 -6.31 4.54 -10.37
N TYR A 303 -6.65 3.30 -10.70
CA TYR A 303 -7.90 2.69 -10.25
C TYR A 303 -8.00 2.64 -8.72
N ILE A 304 -6.94 2.21 -8.05
CA ILE A 304 -6.86 2.14 -6.58
C ILE A 304 -7.03 3.53 -5.98
N CYS A 305 -6.37 4.56 -6.52
CA CYS A 305 -6.52 5.93 -6.06
C CYS A 305 -7.96 6.43 -6.22
N SER A 306 -8.62 6.17 -7.35
CA SER A 306 -10.01 6.55 -7.58
C SER A 306 -10.97 5.90 -6.58
N VAL A 307 -10.82 4.60 -6.31
CA VAL A 307 -11.66 3.92 -5.32
C VAL A 307 -11.32 4.38 -3.90
N PHE A 308 -10.05 4.59 -3.58
CA PHE A 308 -9.62 5.08 -2.27
C PHE A 308 -10.25 6.44 -1.96
N THR A 309 -10.19 7.39 -2.90
CA THR A 309 -10.72 8.73 -2.69
C THR A 309 -12.24 8.74 -2.55
N GLU A 310 -12.94 7.87 -3.27
CA GLU A 310 -14.37 7.69 -3.08
C GLU A 310 -14.70 7.10 -1.70
N ILE A 311 -13.98 6.06 -1.25
CA ILE A 311 -14.25 5.41 0.04
C ILE A 311 -13.96 6.37 1.21
N VAL A 312 -12.88 7.15 1.13
CA VAL A 312 -12.37 7.98 2.23
C VAL A 312 -12.98 9.38 2.23
N PHE A 313 -13.09 10.00 1.05
CA PHE A 313 -13.56 11.39 0.90
C PHE A 313 -14.94 11.50 0.26
N GLY A 314 -15.58 10.39 -0.11
CA GLY A 314 -16.88 10.39 -0.78
C GLY A 314 -16.86 11.00 -2.19
N THR A 315 -15.68 11.19 -2.77
CA THR A 315 -15.51 11.95 -4.02
C THR A 315 -14.58 11.21 -4.98
N VAL A 316 -14.95 11.19 -6.26
CA VAL A 316 -14.09 10.72 -7.35
C VAL A 316 -13.44 11.94 -8.01
N PHE A 317 -12.10 11.96 -8.10
CA PHE A 317 -11.36 13.14 -8.58
C PHE A 317 -11.26 13.26 -10.10
N TRP A 318 -11.49 12.16 -10.83
CA TRP A 318 -11.49 12.12 -12.29
C TRP A 318 -12.51 11.10 -12.80
N ASP A 319 -13.10 11.38 -13.96
CA ASP A 319 -14.11 10.52 -14.59
C ASP A 319 -13.80 10.39 -16.09
N TYR A 320 -13.66 9.14 -16.53
CA TYR A 320 -13.40 8.74 -17.92
C TYR A 320 -14.58 8.01 -18.54
N SER A 321 -15.78 8.12 -17.98
CA SER A 321 -16.98 7.40 -18.47
C SER A 321 -17.27 7.67 -19.94
N ASP A 322 -16.94 8.86 -20.43
CA ASP A 322 -17.15 9.28 -21.82
C ASP A 322 -16.03 8.82 -22.78
N ILE A 323 -14.97 8.17 -22.26
CA ILE A 323 -13.83 7.70 -23.06
C ILE A 323 -14.01 6.20 -23.34
N PRO A 324 -13.81 5.73 -24.59
CA PRO A 324 -13.83 4.31 -24.91
C PRO A 324 -12.84 3.48 -24.08
N PHE A 325 -13.18 2.21 -23.84
CA PHE A 325 -12.37 1.28 -23.04
C PHE A 325 -12.10 1.77 -21.61
N ASN A 326 -13.05 2.51 -21.03
CA ASN A 326 -13.02 2.82 -19.61
C ASN A 326 -13.47 1.63 -18.75
N LEU A 327 -13.03 1.63 -17.50
CA LEU A 327 -13.42 0.66 -16.50
C LEU A 327 -14.09 1.41 -15.33
N GLY A 328 -15.42 1.41 -15.32
CA GLY A 328 -16.23 2.10 -14.30
C GLY A 328 -16.01 3.61 -14.26
N GLY A 329 -15.58 4.22 -15.37
CA GLY A 329 -15.16 5.63 -15.42
C GLY A 329 -13.87 5.96 -14.66
N ARG A 330 -13.21 4.99 -14.02
CA ARG A 330 -12.06 5.24 -13.11
C ARG A 330 -10.72 5.24 -13.79
N ILE A 331 -10.57 4.41 -14.80
CA ILE A 331 -9.40 4.32 -15.67
C ILE A 331 -9.89 4.11 -17.09
N ASN A 332 -9.01 4.35 -18.06
CA ASN A 332 -9.24 3.93 -19.44
C ASN A 332 -7.91 3.51 -20.09
N LEU A 333 -8.03 2.67 -21.12
CA LEU A 333 -6.87 2.02 -21.74
C LEU A 333 -5.84 3.00 -22.33
N LEU A 334 -6.28 4.15 -22.86
CA LEU A 334 -5.39 5.15 -23.45
C LEU A 334 -4.44 5.72 -22.38
N TYR A 335 -4.98 6.11 -21.22
CA TYR A 335 -4.17 6.64 -20.12
C TYR A 335 -3.32 5.55 -19.45
N CYS A 336 -3.77 4.29 -19.45
CA CYS A 336 -2.90 3.18 -19.08
C CYS A 336 -1.64 3.13 -19.96
N PHE A 337 -1.75 3.28 -21.29
CA PHE A 337 -0.56 3.34 -22.16
C PHE A 337 0.32 4.57 -21.90
N PHE A 338 -0.29 5.71 -21.57
CA PHE A 338 0.46 6.89 -21.15
C PHE A 338 1.34 6.57 -19.92
N TRP A 339 0.81 5.86 -18.92
CA TRP A 339 1.60 5.40 -17.78
C TRP A 339 2.71 4.42 -18.16
N GLY A 340 2.49 3.58 -19.18
CA GLY A 340 3.53 2.74 -19.77
C GLY A 340 4.70 3.55 -20.31
N PHE A 341 4.43 4.59 -21.10
CA PHE A 341 5.47 5.50 -21.60
C PHE A 341 6.14 6.28 -20.46
N ALA A 342 5.37 6.74 -19.48
CA ALA A 342 5.89 7.43 -18.31
C ALA A 342 6.86 6.55 -17.51
N ALA A 343 6.59 5.25 -17.34
CA ALA A 343 7.49 4.32 -16.67
C ALA A 343 8.80 4.12 -17.45
N VAL A 344 8.74 4.03 -18.78
CA VAL A 344 9.94 3.97 -19.64
C VAL A 344 10.76 5.25 -19.49
N ALA A 345 10.12 6.41 -19.62
CA ALA A 345 10.78 7.70 -19.49
C ALA A 345 11.40 7.88 -18.10
N TRP A 346 10.68 7.47 -17.04
CA TRP A 346 11.20 7.50 -15.68
C TRP A 346 12.49 6.70 -15.57
N PHE A 347 12.50 5.41 -15.90
CA PHE A 347 13.70 4.59 -15.69
C PHE A 347 14.85 4.86 -16.67
N LYS A 348 14.54 5.25 -17.92
CA LYS A 348 15.58 5.44 -18.95
C LYS A 348 16.11 6.86 -19.03
N ILE A 349 15.35 7.86 -18.56
CA ILE A 349 15.70 9.28 -18.72
C ILE A 349 15.83 9.96 -17.35
N PHE A 350 14.80 9.92 -16.51
CA PHE A 350 14.73 10.77 -15.31
C PHE A 350 15.38 10.17 -14.05
N TYR A 351 15.15 8.89 -13.79
CA TYR A 351 15.65 8.20 -12.59
C TYR A 351 17.19 8.21 -12.51
N PRO A 352 17.96 7.91 -13.58
CA PRO A 352 19.43 7.88 -13.47
C PRO A 352 20.08 9.20 -13.01
N PRO A 353 19.75 10.38 -13.56
CA PRO A 353 20.30 11.64 -13.07
C PRO A 353 19.76 12.01 -11.68
N VAL A 354 18.47 11.80 -11.41
CA VAL A 354 17.88 12.09 -10.09
C VAL A 354 18.54 11.24 -9.00
N SER A 355 18.76 9.95 -9.25
CA SER A 355 19.43 9.05 -8.31
C SER A 355 20.85 9.53 -7.98
N ARG A 356 21.62 9.92 -9.01
CA ARG A 356 22.97 10.47 -8.86
C ARG A 356 22.99 11.78 -8.10
N LEU A 357 21.99 12.63 -8.27
CA LEU A 357 21.87 13.88 -7.50
C LEU A 357 21.59 13.62 -6.03
N ILE A 358 20.68 12.68 -5.72
CA ILE A 358 20.38 12.28 -4.34
C ILE A 358 21.63 11.68 -3.68
N GLU A 359 22.37 10.82 -4.38
CA GLU A 359 23.58 10.17 -3.83
C GLU A 359 24.72 11.12 -3.49
N LYS A 360 24.73 12.34 -4.06
CA LYS A 360 25.71 13.38 -3.73
C LYS A 360 25.46 14.06 -2.39
N ILE A 361 24.28 13.88 -1.78
CA ILE A 361 23.96 14.51 -0.51
C ILE A 361 24.81 13.86 0.60
N PRO A 362 25.47 14.64 1.48
CA PRO A 362 26.22 14.06 2.58
C PRO A 362 25.33 13.22 3.50
N VAL A 363 25.78 12.01 3.88
CA VAL A 363 24.98 10.99 4.59
C VAL A 363 24.24 11.53 5.81
N LYS A 364 24.94 12.28 6.69
CA LYS A 364 24.32 12.84 7.91
C LYS A 364 23.22 13.85 7.57
N ILE A 365 23.52 14.77 6.64
CA ILE A 365 22.59 15.83 6.20
C ILE A 365 21.37 15.20 5.53
N GLY A 366 21.58 14.25 4.61
CA GLY A 366 20.50 13.55 3.91
C GLY A 366 19.54 12.84 4.86
N LYS A 367 20.05 12.17 5.91
CA LYS A 367 19.22 11.53 6.93
C LYS A 367 18.38 12.55 7.72
N ILE A 368 18.99 13.67 8.14
CA ILE A 368 18.29 14.73 8.89
C ILE A 368 17.18 15.34 8.02
N ILE A 369 17.50 15.75 6.79
CA ILE A 369 16.53 16.34 5.87
C ILE A 369 15.37 15.37 5.61
N THR A 370 15.67 14.08 5.37
CA THR A 370 14.62 13.09 5.13
C THR A 370 13.64 13.00 6.30
N TRP A 371 14.15 12.96 7.54
CA TRP A 371 13.28 12.90 8.72
C TRP A 371 12.48 14.19 8.95
N LEU A 372 13.09 15.36 8.72
CA LEU A 372 12.38 16.63 8.80
C LEU A 372 11.24 16.69 7.76
N LEU A 373 11.50 16.24 6.53
CA LEU A 373 10.48 16.16 5.49
C LEU A 373 9.35 15.20 5.85
N ILE A 374 9.65 14.02 6.42
CA ILE A 374 8.63 13.09 6.90
C ILE A 374 7.76 13.75 7.99
N ILE A 375 8.38 14.38 8.99
CA ILE A 375 7.65 15.06 10.07
C ILE A 375 6.77 16.18 9.49
N PHE A 376 7.31 16.97 8.56
CA PHE A 376 6.58 18.02 7.87
C PHE A 376 5.35 17.47 7.14
N MET A 377 5.50 16.46 6.29
CA MET A 377 4.39 15.87 5.52
C MET A 377 3.35 15.19 6.41
N LEU A 378 3.75 14.60 7.53
CA LEU A 378 2.81 14.06 8.51
C LEU A 378 1.99 15.17 9.18
N ALA A 379 2.65 16.25 9.61
CA ALA A 379 1.96 17.40 10.20
C ALA A 379 1.00 18.06 9.19
N ASP A 380 1.46 18.24 7.95
CA ASP A 380 0.67 18.81 6.87
C ASP A 380 -0.52 17.92 6.50
N GLY A 381 -0.33 16.60 6.41
CA GLY A 381 -1.42 15.66 6.18
C GLY A 381 -2.50 15.72 7.28
N ILE A 382 -2.10 15.84 8.55
CA ILE A 382 -3.04 16.00 9.68
C ILE A 382 -3.80 17.33 9.56
N VAL A 383 -3.10 18.44 9.34
CA VAL A 383 -3.72 19.76 9.26
C VAL A 383 -4.59 19.91 8.01
N SER A 384 -4.15 19.38 6.87
CA SER A 384 -4.94 19.32 5.62
C SER A 384 -6.23 18.53 5.80
N SER A 385 -6.16 17.38 6.47
CA SER A 385 -7.35 16.56 6.76
C SER A 385 -8.32 17.28 7.69
N ALA A 386 -7.79 17.94 8.74
CA ALA A 386 -8.60 18.74 9.65
C ALA A 386 -9.23 19.95 8.94
N ALA A 387 -8.48 20.64 8.08
CA ALA A 387 -8.96 21.77 7.29
C ALA A 387 -10.09 21.35 6.34
N LEU A 388 -9.93 20.22 5.64
CA LEU A 388 -10.97 19.70 4.75
C LEU A 388 -12.22 19.26 5.52
N ALA A 389 -12.06 18.62 6.68
CA ALA A 389 -13.17 18.23 7.55
C ALA A 389 -13.93 19.47 8.06
N ARG A 390 -13.21 20.51 8.51
CA ARG A 390 -13.80 21.78 8.94
C ARG A 390 -14.47 22.53 7.79
N TYR A 391 -13.86 22.55 6.60
CA TYR A 391 -14.47 23.16 5.42
C TYR A 391 -15.82 22.53 5.08
N ASN A 392 -15.91 21.19 5.16
CA ASN A 392 -17.18 20.48 4.99
C ASN A 392 -18.17 20.77 6.15
N ALA A 393 -17.70 20.77 7.40
CA ALA A 393 -18.54 21.07 8.57
C ALA A 393 -19.17 22.47 8.50
N ARG A 394 -18.39 23.49 8.15
CA ARG A 394 -18.87 24.87 7.95
C ARG A 394 -19.89 24.97 6.83
N SER A 395 -19.69 24.21 5.73
CA SER A 395 -20.67 24.16 4.64
C SER A 395 -22.03 23.59 5.05
N ASN A 396 -22.06 22.80 6.14
CA ASN A 396 -23.27 22.25 6.75
C ASN A 396 -23.75 23.06 7.97
N GLY A 397 -23.20 24.26 8.22
CA GLY A 397 -23.57 25.12 9.33
C GLY A 397 -23.09 24.66 10.71
N ILE A 398 -22.11 23.76 10.77
CA ILE A 398 -21.58 23.22 12.02
C ILE A 398 -20.42 24.09 12.52
N GLU A 399 -20.60 24.71 13.70
CA GLU A 399 -19.57 25.53 14.34
C GLU A 399 -18.42 24.69 14.93
N ALA A 400 -17.33 25.35 15.34
CA ALA A 400 -16.18 24.67 15.92
C ALA A 400 -16.45 24.28 17.38
N GLU A 401 -16.19 23.01 17.73
CA GLU A 401 -16.48 22.52 19.09
C GLU A 401 -15.31 22.72 20.08
N ASN A 402 -14.09 22.89 19.57
CA ASN A 402 -12.88 22.96 20.40
C ASN A 402 -11.88 24.01 19.87
N SER A 403 -10.82 24.25 20.65
CA SER A 403 -9.79 25.25 20.36
C SER A 403 -8.97 24.92 19.11
N PHE A 404 -8.75 23.64 18.82
CA PHE A 404 -8.04 23.22 17.63
C PHE A 404 -8.88 23.47 16.37
N GLU A 405 -10.17 23.13 16.38
CA GLU A 405 -11.09 23.42 15.29
C GLU A 405 -11.24 24.92 15.05
N SER A 406 -11.36 25.72 16.11
CA SER A 406 -11.38 27.18 16.02
C SER A 406 -10.09 27.73 15.40
N TRP A 407 -8.94 27.13 15.74
CA TRP A 407 -7.66 27.49 15.13
C TRP A 407 -7.63 27.14 13.65
N VAL A 408 -8.13 25.96 13.26
CA VAL A 408 -8.23 25.52 11.86
C VAL A 408 -9.15 26.47 11.08
N ASP A 409 -10.34 26.79 11.60
CA ASP A 409 -11.29 27.71 10.97
C ASP A 409 -10.69 29.10 10.72
N LYS A 410 -9.85 29.58 11.65
CA LYS A 410 -9.19 30.88 11.55
C LYS A 410 -8.07 30.91 10.50
N HIS A 411 -7.32 29.82 10.32
CA HIS A 411 -6.15 29.79 9.44
C HIS A 411 -6.43 29.17 8.06
N PHE A 412 -7.51 28.39 7.94
CA PHE A 412 -7.96 27.72 6.73
C PHE A 412 -9.45 27.98 6.51
N ASP A 413 -9.76 29.26 6.29
CA ASP A 413 -11.10 29.73 5.98
C ASP A 413 -11.59 29.24 4.60
N ASP A 414 -12.84 29.56 4.27
CA ASP A 414 -13.46 29.09 3.03
C ASP A 414 -12.78 29.62 1.76
N GLU A 415 -12.19 30.82 1.82
CA GLU A 415 -11.47 31.42 0.68
C GLU A 415 -10.15 30.67 0.45
N ARG A 416 -9.36 30.45 1.51
CA ARG A 416 -8.13 29.69 1.44
C ARG A 416 -8.39 28.26 0.96
N MET A 417 -9.43 27.62 1.48
CA MET A 417 -9.80 26.26 1.07
C MET A 417 -10.26 26.18 -0.38
N ALA A 418 -10.96 27.21 -0.89
CA ALA A 418 -11.32 27.28 -2.31
C ALA A 418 -10.11 27.49 -3.22
N GLN A 419 -9.06 28.19 -2.76
CA GLN A 419 -7.81 28.35 -3.52
C GLN A 419 -7.01 27.06 -3.59
N VAL A 420 -6.91 26.32 -2.47
CA VAL A 420 -6.13 25.06 -2.39
C VAL A 420 -6.91 23.89 -3.00
N TYR A 421 -8.21 23.78 -2.74
CA TYR A 421 -9.06 22.68 -3.22
C TYR A 421 -10.26 23.16 -4.06
N PRO A 422 -10.04 23.82 -5.21
CA PRO A 422 -11.11 24.45 -5.99
C PRO A 422 -12.18 23.48 -6.55
N LYS A 423 -11.92 22.17 -6.56
CA LYS A 423 -12.86 21.13 -6.99
C LYS A 423 -13.44 20.31 -5.83
N ALA A 424 -13.12 20.62 -4.57
CA ALA A 424 -13.80 19.99 -3.44
C ALA A 424 -15.25 20.48 -3.43
N LYS A 425 -16.17 19.64 -3.92
CA LYS A 425 -17.60 19.96 -3.94
C LYS A 425 -18.08 20.11 -2.49
N LYS A 426 -18.79 21.21 -2.19
CA LYS A 426 -19.60 21.31 -0.96
C LYS A 426 -20.72 20.27 -1.11
N VAL A 427 -20.60 19.13 -0.43
CA VAL A 427 -21.65 18.11 -0.38
C VAL A 427 -22.67 18.62 0.62
N GLY A 428 -23.79 19.14 0.12
CA GLY A 428 -24.96 19.51 0.92
C GLY A 428 -25.85 18.32 1.21
#